data_AF-F0XNJ3-F1
#
_entry.id   AF-F0XNJ3-F1
#
_cell.length_a   1.000
_cell.length_b   1.000
_cell.length_c   1.000
_cell.angle_alpha   90.00
_cell.angle_beta   90.00
_cell.angle_gamma   90.00
#
_symmetry.space_group_name_H-M   'P 1'
#
loop_
_entity.id
_entity.type
_entity.pdbx_description
1 polymer ?
#
loop_
_entity_poly.entity_id
_entity_poly.type
_entity_poly.pdbx_seq_one_letter_code
_entity_poly.pdbx_strand_id
1 'polypeptide(L)'
;MSRRPRANATGGDNGRSNKELPNRETLQMPENVPPLPELAAFVDIGLTKITRVLAENACPSLQTDKDGGHAAQSASTQPPELSPYSIIFVARSGHPSVFYSHFPQMVAVASHSRKRTSTDSLDACVGSPSSIMDPIRLVGFSHGCEDRLSACLGIPHVSSIALRAGATQSQGLVDFVRGRVPPVEIQWLQEARAGDYRKTHIHMAEVTVGPKKKKV
;
A
#
# COMPACT_ATOMS: atom_id res chain seq x y z
N MET A 1 64.29 1.24 -33.63
CA MET A 1 63.48 0.97 -34.83
C MET A 1 62.02 1.02 -34.40
N SER A 2 61.06 1.77 -34.94
CA SER A 2 61.00 2.71 -36.05
C SER A 2 59.71 3.53 -35.87
N ARG A 3 59.82 4.86 -35.95
CA ARG A 3 58.85 5.88 -36.45
C ARG A 3 57.43 6.04 -35.83
N ARG A 4 57.24 7.22 -35.19
CA ARG A 4 56.00 8.07 -35.16
C ARG A 4 55.66 8.56 -36.61
N PRO A 5 54.50 9.20 -36.98
CA PRO A 5 53.71 10.19 -36.20
C PRO A 5 52.19 10.39 -36.53
N ARG A 6 51.64 11.43 -35.88
CA ARG A 6 50.33 12.16 -35.91
C ARG A 6 49.57 12.29 -37.25
N ALA A 7 48.25 12.49 -37.14
CA ALA A 7 47.51 13.50 -37.92
C ALA A 7 46.30 14.08 -37.15
N ASN A 8 46.29 15.42 -37.03
CA ASN A 8 45.13 16.28 -36.73
C ASN A 8 44.31 16.51 -38.01
N ALA A 9 43.03 16.90 -37.86
CA ALA A 9 42.19 17.73 -38.76
C ALA A 9 40.72 17.23 -38.69
N THR A 10 39.63 18.00 -38.78
CA THR A 10 39.30 19.44 -38.81
C THR A 10 37.76 19.48 -38.68
N GLY A 11 37.21 20.56 -38.12
CA GLY A 11 35.77 20.78 -38.04
C GLY A 11 35.07 20.86 -39.41
N GLY A 12 33.77 20.65 -39.38
CA GLY A 12 32.85 20.86 -40.49
C GLY A 12 31.44 21.05 -39.94
N ASP A 13 31.11 22.29 -39.60
CA ASP A 13 29.75 22.77 -39.40
C ASP A 13 29.26 23.33 -40.75
N ASN A 14 28.19 22.77 -41.30
CA ASN A 14 27.17 23.50 -42.06
C ASN A 14 26.07 22.59 -42.63
N GLY A 15 24.84 22.87 -42.18
CA GLY A 15 23.71 23.19 -43.06
C GLY A 15 23.01 22.05 -43.81
N ARG A 16 21.81 21.69 -43.37
CA ARG A 16 20.69 21.43 -44.30
C ARG A 16 19.33 21.74 -43.70
N SER A 17 18.73 22.79 -44.25
CA SER A 17 17.38 23.27 -44.04
C SER A 17 16.29 22.25 -44.42
N ASN A 18 15.16 22.40 -43.72
CA ASN A 18 13.77 22.17 -44.14
C ASN A 18 13.40 20.88 -44.87
N LYS A 19 12.55 20.09 -44.21
CA LYS A 19 11.30 19.64 -44.82
C LYS A 19 10.17 19.67 -43.78
N GLU A 20 9.22 20.56 -44.03
CA GLU A 20 7.90 20.58 -43.41
C GLU A 20 7.19 19.23 -43.55
N LEU A 21 6.34 18.96 -42.56
CA LEU A 21 5.44 17.83 -42.40
C LEU A 21 4.57 17.60 -43.65
N PRO A 22 4.21 16.34 -43.93
CA PRO A 22 2.84 15.91 -43.62
C PRO A 22 2.91 14.50 -42.99
N ASN A 23 2.00 14.01 -42.17
CA ASN A 23 0.56 13.98 -42.34
C ASN A 23 -0.01 13.39 -41.04
N ARG A 24 -1.22 13.79 -40.70
CA ARG A 24 -2.04 13.16 -39.66
C ARG A 24 -2.34 11.73 -40.06
N GLU A 25 -1.61 10.76 -39.53
CA GLU A 25 -2.15 9.41 -39.39
C GLU A 25 -2.80 9.33 -38.01
N THR A 26 -4.08 9.69 -38.03
CA THR A 26 -5.09 9.34 -37.04
C THR A 26 -5.04 7.82 -36.84
N LEU A 27 -4.18 7.34 -35.94
CA LEU A 27 -4.35 6.01 -35.36
C LEU A 27 -5.64 6.08 -34.55
N GLN A 28 -6.73 5.70 -35.21
CA GLN A 28 -8.00 5.37 -34.59
C GLN A 28 -7.70 4.39 -33.45
N MET A 29 -7.74 4.88 -32.21
CA MET A 29 -7.87 4.00 -31.06
C MET A 29 -9.17 3.22 -31.25
N PRO A 30 -9.22 1.91 -31.00
CA PRO A 30 -10.49 1.24 -30.82
C PRO A 30 -11.19 1.91 -29.63
N GLU A 31 -12.17 2.72 -29.95
CA GLU A 31 -13.09 3.44 -29.07
C GLU A 31 -14.04 2.43 -28.39
N ASN A 32 -13.49 1.57 -27.53
CA ASN A 32 -14.30 0.65 -26.75
C ASN A 32 -13.60 0.15 -25.49
N VAL A 33 -12.89 1.03 -24.78
CA VAL A 33 -12.47 0.73 -23.41
C VAL A 33 -13.67 1.07 -22.52
N PRO A 34 -14.28 0.08 -21.83
CA PRO A 34 -15.39 0.38 -20.94
C PRO A 34 -14.92 1.37 -19.87
N PRO A 35 -15.81 2.31 -19.44
CA PRO A 35 -15.47 3.26 -18.39
C PRO A 35 -15.01 2.51 -17.14
N LEU A 36 -14.03 3.09 -16.45
CA LEU A 36 -13.45 2.48 -15.27
C LEU A 36 -14.56 2.24 -14.22
N PRO A 37 -14.65 1.04 -13.62
CA PRO A 37 -15.65 0.77 -12.60
C PRO A 37 -15.54 1.75 -11.43
N GLU A 38 -16.67 2.21 -10.89
CA GLU A 38 -16.72 3.11 -9.74
C GLU A 38 -15.92 2.56 -8.53
N LEU A 39 -15.93 1.24 -8.35
CA LEU A 39 -15.16 0.54 -7.32
C LEU A 39 -13.64 0.72 -7.45
N ALA A 40 -13.12 0.96 -8.65
CA ALA A 40 -11.68 1.07 -8.86
C ALA A 40 -11.08 2.25 -8.08
N ALA A 41 -11.85 3.31 -7.83
CA ALA A 41 -11.42 4.46 -7.02
C ALA A 41 -11.21 4.12 -5.53
N PHE A 42 -11.80 3.01 -5.05
CA PHE A 42 -11.74 2.60 -3.65
C PHE A 42 -10.80 1.41 -3.41
N VAL A 43 -10.12 0.93 -4.45
CA VAL A 43 -9.26 -0.24 -4.39
C VAL A 43 -7.81 0.15 -4.64
N ASP A 44 -6.95 -0.20 -3.69
CA ASP A 44 -5.51 -0.06 -3.82
C ASP A 44 -4.87 -1.42 -4.04
N ILE A 45 -4.04 -1.51 -5.06
CA ILE A 45 -3.33 -2.74 -5.44
C ILE A 45 -1.84 -2.56 -5.18
N GLY A 46 -1.23 -3.60 -4.63
CA GLY A 46 0.20 -3.67 -4.43
C GLY A 46 0.63 -3.27 -3.03
N LEU A 47 1.60 -4.03 -2.51
CA LEU A 47 2.02 -3.92 -1.13
C LEU A 47 2.59 -2.55 -0.79
N THR A 48 3.43 -1.97 -1.66
CA THR A 48 4.08 -0.68 -1.43
C THR A 48 3.09 0.45 -1.19
N LYS A 49 2.03 0.54 -2.01
CA LYS A 49 0.97 1.55 -1.87
C LYS A 49 0.25 1.38 -0.53
N ILE A 50 -0.16 0.15 -0.23
CA ILE A 50 -0.87 -0.19 1.01
C ILE A 50 -0.03 0.12 2.25
N THR A 51 1.24 -0.29 2.27
CA THR A 51 2.14 -0.04 3.41
C THR A 51 2.40 1.44 3.64
N ARG A 52 2.50 2.24 2.57
CA ARG A 52 2.68 3.68 2.67
C ARG A 52 1.46 4.35 3.29
N VAL A 53 0.27 4.03 2.79
CA VAL A 53 -0.99 4.57 3.33
C VAL A 53 -1.20 4.11 4.77
N LEU A 54 -0.84 2.87 5.13
CA LEU A 54 -0.88 2.41 6.52
C LEU A 54 0.09 3.19 7.41
N ALA A 55 1.30 3.50 6.94
CA ALA A 55 2.27 4.28 7.68
C ALA A 55 1.81 5.73 7.88
N GLU A 56 1.28 6.37 6.83
CA GLU A 56 0.69 7.73 6.89
C GLU A 56 -0.46 7.80 7.90
N ASN A 57 -1.32 6.77 7.92
CA ASN A 57 -2.42 6.67 8.90
C ASN A 57 -1.94 6.36 10.33
N ALA A 58 -0.82 5.65 10.48
CA ALA A 58 -0.25 5.32 11.78
C ALA A 58 0.47 6.52 12.42
N CYS A 59 1.12 7.37 11.61
CA CYS A 59 1.92 8.51 12.05
C CYS A 59 1.54 9.79 11.27
N PRO A 60 0.49 10.51 11.70
CA PRO A 60 0.06 11.75 11.03
C PRO A 60 1.10 12.89 11.12
N SER A 61 2.08 12.80 12.03
CA SER A 61 3.12 13.81 12.22
C SER A 61 4.17 13.89 11.09
N LEU A 62 4.18 12.94 10.15
CA LEU A 62 5.07 12.96 8.99
C LEU A 62 4.49 13.71 7.77
N GLN A 63 3.32 14.35 7.94
CA GLN A 63 2.81 15.30 6.95
C GLN A 63 3.63 16.60 7.00
N THR A 64 4.81 16.60 6.37
CA THR A 64 5.46 17.85 5.97
C THR A 64 4.65 18.46 4.84
N ASP A 65 4.01 19.60 5.13
CA ASP A 65 3.71 20.72 4.23
C ASP A 65 3.57 20.37 2.75
N LYS A 66 2.42 19.82 2.36
CA LYS A 66 1.94 19.94 0.98
C LYS A 66 0.52 20.48 0.97
N ASP A 67 0.45 21.73 0.52
CA ASP A 67 -0.68 22.57 0.12
C ASP A 67 -1.60 23.09 1.25
N GLY A 68 -1.80 24.41 1.44
CA GLY A 68 -1.70 25.47 0.43
C GLY A 68 -2.95 25.55 -0.43
N GLY A 69 -4.11 25.80 0.19
CA GLY A 69 -5.31 26.36 -0.45
C GLY A 69 -6.19 25.38 -1.22
N HIS A 70 -7.41 25.17 -0.73
CA HIS A 70 -8.63 25.83 -1.24
C HIS A 70 -9.81 25.33 -0.39
N ALA A 71 -10.29 26.19 0.50
CA ALA A 71 -11.56 26.00 1.16
C ALA A 71 -12.68 26.33 0.17
N ALA A 72 -13.47 25.32 -0.20
CA ALA A 72 -14.81 25.51 -0.74
C ALA A 72 -15.71 24.39 -0.23
N GLN A 73 -16.65 24.78 0.62
CA GLN A 73 -17.73 23.96 1.15
C GLN A 73 -18.68 23.56 0.03
N SER A 74 -19.05 22.27 -0.05
CA SER A 74 -20.36 21.80 -0.54
C SER A 74 -20.54 20.31 -0.17
N ALA A 75 -21.78 19.94 0.08
CA ALA A 75 -22.19 18.72 0.75
C ALA A 75 -21.91 17.41 -0.02
N SER A 76 -21.60 16.36 0.76
CA SER A 76 -21.53 14.93 0.44
C SER A 76 -20.39 14.46 -0.49
N THR A 77 -19.75 13.36 -0.07
CA THR A 77 -18.69 12.61 -0.75
C THR A 77 -17.27 13.15 -0.51
N GLN A 78 -16.65 12.70 0.58
CA GLN A 78 -15.20 12.81 0.72
C GLN A 78 -14.51 12.12 -0.47
N PRO A 79 -13.41 12.66 -1.02
CA PRO A 79 -12.62 11.98 -2.03
C PRO A 79 -12.22 10.57 -1.53
N PRO A 80 -12.35 9.53 -2.37
CA PRO A 80 -11.98 8.16 -2.00
C PRO A 80 -10.49 8.02 -1.61
N GLU A 81 -9.65 8.94 -2.05
CA GLU A 81 -8.23 9.03 -1.66
C GLU A 81 -8.03 9.23 -0.15
N LEU A 82 -8.99 9.85 0.54
CA LEU A 82 -8.95 10.12 1.97
C LEU A 82 -9.73 9.09 2.79
N SER A 83 -10.55 8.25 2.13
CA SER A 83 -11.33 7.26 2.85
C SER A 83 -10.41 6.11 3.29
N PRO A 84 -10.54 5.65 4.52
CA PRO A 84 -9.48 4.86 5.08
C PRO A 84 -9.79 3.37 4.92
N TYR A 85 -8.78 2.49 5.02
CA TYR A 85 -8.99 1.07 4.70
C TYR A 85 -10.00 0.40 5.62
N SER A 86 -10.82 -0.49 5.04
CA SER A 86 -11.77 -1.38 5.71
C SER A 86 -11.27 -2.82 5.72
N ILE A 87 -10.78 -3.30 4.58
CA ILE A 87 -10.28 -4.67 4.42
C ILE A 87 -8.97 -4.64 3.64
N ILE A 88 -8.03 -5.50 4.01
CA ILE A 88 -6.80 -5.76 3.27
C ILE A 88 -6.71 -7.26 3.03
N PHE A 89 -6.57 -7.63 1.77
CA PHE A 89 -6.31 -8.98 1.32
C PHE A 89 -4.84 -9.15 0.98
N VAL A 90 -4.23 -10.23 1.44
CA VAL A 90 -2.81 -10.54 1.21
C VAL A 90 -2.68 -11.98 0.71
N ALA A 91 -2.15 -12.17 -0.49
CA ALA A 91 -1.75 -13.47 -0.98
C ALA A 91 -0.44 -13.91 -0.32
N ARG A 92 -0.38 -15.18 0.10
CA ARG A 92 0.82 -15.74 0.72
C ARG A 92 1.77 -16.26 -0.38
N SER A 93 2.47 -15.36 -1.06
CA SER A 93 3.32 -15.66 -2.21
C SER A 93 4.82 -15.47 -1.97
N GLY A 94 5.43 -16.37 -1.19
CA GLY A 94 6.90 -16.41 -1.06
C GLY A 94 7.55 -15.16 -0.43
N HIS A 95 6.78 -14.27 0.20
CA HIS A 95 7.32 -13.11 0.91
C HIS A 95 8.21 -13.55 2.08
N PRO A 96 9.22 -12.74 2.45
CA PRO A 96 10.09 -13.05 3.59
C PRO A 96 9.25 -13.20 4.88
N SER A 97 9.68 -14.07 5.79
CA SER A 97 8.98 -14.30 7.07
C SER A 97 8.76 -13.02 7.88
N VAL A 98 9.71 -12.08 7.79
CA VAL A 98 9.69 -10.74 8.37
C VAL A 98 8.47 -9.93 7.93
N PHE A 99 8.03 -10.09 6.69
CA PHE A 99 6.83 -9.42 6.20
C PHE A 99 5.58 -9.91 6.95
N TYR A 100 5.43 -11.23 7.10
CA TYR A 100 4.27 -11.81 7.77
C TYR A 100 4.21 -11.52 9.28
N SER A 101 5.35 -11.22 9.92
CA SER A 101 5.36 -10.81 11.33
C SER A 101 5.03 -9.33 11.52
N HIS A 102 5.49 -8.43 10.64
CA HIS A 102 5.32 -6.99 10.82
C HIS A 102 4.07 -6.42 10.16
N PHE A 103 3.63 -6.99 9.04
CA PHE A 103 2.49 -6.45 8.32
C PHE A 103 1.20 -6.42 9.16
N PRO A 104 0.83 -7.48 9.91
CA PRO A 104 -0.31 -7.42 10.82
C PRO A 104 -0.17 -6.32 11.88
N GLN A 105 1.05 -6.08 12.37
CA GLN A 105 1.32 -5.03 13.34
C GLN A 105 1.07 -3.63 12.73
N MET A 106 1.53 -3.38 11.50
CA MET A 106 1.25 -2.13 10.80
C MET A 106 -0.26 -1.89 10.63
N VAL A 107 -1.00 -2.93 10.24
CA VAL A 107 -2.46 -2.87 10.08
C VAL A 107 -3.14 -2.52 11.40
N ALA A 108 -2.76 -3.18 12.49
CA ALA A 108 -3.34 -2.93 13.80
C ALA A 108 -3.02 -1.53 14.35
N VAL A 109 -1.78 -1.04 14.19
CA VAL A 109 -1.41 0.33 14.60
C VAL A 109 -2.21 1.36 13.80
N ALA A 110 -2.25 1.25 12.47
CA ALA A 110 -3.02 2.15 11.62
C ALA A 110 -4.53 2.11 11.95
N SER A 111 -5.06 0.93 12.28
CA SER A 111 -6.45 0.78 12.71
C SER A 111 -6.72 1.47 14.05
N HIS A 112 -5.75 1.50 14.98
CA HIS A 112 -5.89 2.12 16.29
C HIS A 112 -5.68 3.63 16.28
N SER A 113 -4.76 4.14 15.46
CA SER A 113 -4.52 5.60 15.33
C SER A 113 -5.79 6.34 14.89
N ARG A 114 -6.65 5.69 14.11
CA ARG A 114 -7.94 6.22 13.65
C ARG A 114 -9.00 6.37 14.75
N LYS A 115 -8.96 5.53 15.79
CA LYS A 115 -9.91 5.60 16.91
C LYS A 115 -9.71 6.87 17.75
N ARG A 116 -8.55 7.53 17.66
CA ARG A 116 -8.18 8.68 18.50
C ARG A 116 -8.63 10.03 17.95
N THR A 117 -8.81 10.17 16.64
CA THR A 117 -9.06 11.48 16.02
C THR A 117 -10.53 11.93 16.10
N SER A 118 -11.46 11.07 16.52
CA SER A 118 -12.89 11.40 16.61
C SER A 118 -13.38 11.74 18.03
N THR A 119 -12.50 11.75 19.04
CA THR A 119 -12.88 11.97 20.45
C THR A 119 -12.48 13.34 21.02
N ASP A 120 -11.69 14.15 20.31
CA ASP A 120 -11.22 15.45 20.80
C ASP A 120 -11.90 16.67 20.11
N SER A 121 -12.84 16.45 19.18
CA SER A 121 -13.70 17.51 18.67
C SER A 121 -15.00 17.56 19.48
N LEU A 122 -15.14 18.59 20.30
CA LEU A 122 -16.23 18.89 21.23
C LEU A 122 -17.57 19.24 20.55
N ASP A 123 -17.99 18.49 19.54
CA ASP A 123 -19.31 18.61 18.88
C ASP A 123 -19.97 17.22 18.77
N ALA A 124 -20.26 16.64 19.92
CA ALA A 124 -21.07 15.43 20.03
C ALA A 124 -22.56 15.81 20.02
N CYS A 125 -23.09 16.25 18.88
CA CYS A 125 -24.52 16.52 18.72
C CYS A 125 -25.05 16.14 17.33
N VAL A 126 -25.97 15.16 17.34
CA VAL A 126 -27.04 14.91 16.35
C VAL A 126 -26.64 14.16 15.05
N GLY A 127 -26.90 12.85 15.05
CA GLY A 127 -27.67 12.23 13.96
C GLY A 127 -26.92 11.67 12.76
N SER A 128 -26.03 10.68 12.96
CA SER A 128 -25.79 9.60 11.98
C SER A 128 -25.14 8.40 12.66
N PRO A 129 -25.74 7.19 12.66
CA PRO A 129 -25.18 5.99 13.28
C PRO A 129 -23.96 5.38 12.54
N SER A 130 -23.27 6.15 11.70
CA SER A 130 -22.38 5.65 10.65
C SER A 130 -20.88 5.82 10.91
N SER A 131 -20.44 6.38 12.05
CA SER A 131 -19.01 6.73 12.24
C SER A 131 -18.40 6.29 13.57
N ILE A 132 -18.81 5.14 14.10
CA ILE A 132 -17.85 4.31 14.84
C ILE A 132 -17.00 3.64 13.74
N MET A 133 -15.81 4.20 13.46
CA MET A 133 -14.98 3.66 12.39
C MET A 133 -14.50 2.26 12.75
N ASP A 134 -14.96 1.28 11.97
CA ASP A 134 -14.66 -0.12 12.18
C ASP A 134 -13.17 -0.44 12.00
N PRO A 135 -12.63 -1.43 12.74
CA PRO A 135 -11.23 -1.82 12.59
C PRO A 135 -10.91 -2.40 11.22
N ILE A 136 -9.67 -2.23 10.76
CA ILE A 136 -9.19 -2.82 9.51
C ILE A 136 -9.17 -4.36 9.66
N ARG A 137 -9.75 -5.07 8.70
CA ARG A 137 -9.71 -6.53 8.62
C ARG A 137 -8.58 -7.00 7.71
N LEU A 138 -7.78 -7.96 8.18
CA LEU A 138 -6.70 -8.55 7.40
C LEU A 138 -7.07 -9.97 6.99
N VAL A 139 -7.12 -10.24 5.69
CA VAL A 139 -7.50 -11.53 5.12
C VAL A 139 -6.32 -12.11 4.35
N GLY A 140 -5.89 -13.30 4.74
CA GLY A 140 -4.87 -14.05 4.00
C GLY A 140 -5.50 -14.93 2.93
N PHE A 141 -5.03 -14.82 1.69
CA PHE A 141 -5.34 -15.81 0.65
C PHE A 141 -4.35 -16.97 0.66
N SER A 142 -4.80 -18.12 0.16
CA SER A 142 -3.93 -19.27 -0.07
C SER A 142 -2.94 -19.00 -1.22
N HIS A 143 -1.88 -19.82 -1.29
CA HIS A 143 -0.76 -19.62 -2.22
C HIS A 143 -1.18 -19.53 -3.70
N GLY A 144 -2.21 -20.27 -4.13
CA GLY A 144 -2.67 -20.28 -5.53
C GLY A 144 -3.56 -19.10 -5.95
N CYS A 145 -3.84 -18.15 -5.06
CA CYS A 145 -4.67 -17.00 -5.38
C CYS A 145 -3.91 -15.88 -6.09
N GLU A 146 -2.59 -15.77 -5.93
CA GLU A 146 -1.79 -14.71 -6.57
C GLU A 146 -1.88 -14.78 -8.10
N ASP A 147 -1.66 -15.95 -8.69
CA ASP A 147 -1.71 -16.13 -10.14
C ASP A 147 -3.09 -15.78 -10.70
N ARG A 148 -4.15 -16.14 -9.96
CA ARG A 148 -5.53 -15.82 -10.34
C ARG A 148 -5.80 -14.33 -10.26
N LEU A 149 -5.31 -13.64 -9.22
CA LEU A 149 -5.43 -12.19 -9.08
C LEU A 149 -4.64 -11.46 -10.18
N SER A 150 -3.43 -11.94 -10.47
CA SER A 150 -2.57 -11.46 -11.55
C SER A 150 -3.27 -11.56 -12.91
N ALA A 151 -3.84 -12.72 -13.22
CA ALA A 151 -4.58 -12.95 -14.47
C ALA A 151 -5.85 -12.09 -14.57
N CYS A 152 -6.62 -11.94 -13.49
CA CYS A 152 -7.85 -11.13 -13.50
C CYS A 152 -7.58 -9.62 -13.62
N LEU A 153 -6.48 -9.13 -13.04
CA LEU A 153 -6.13 -7.71 -13.04
C LEU A 153 -5.21 -7.32 -14.21
N GLY A 154 -4.63 -8.28 -14.92
CA GLY A 154 -3.65 -8.04 -15.98
C GLY A 154 -2.32 -7.47 -15.45
N ILE A 155 -2.02 -7.67 -14.17
CA ILE A 155 -0.81 -7.15 -13.50
C ILE A 155 0.09 -8.34 -13.16
N PRO A 156 1.37 -8.36 -13.58
CA PRO A 156 2.23 -9.54 -13.48
C PRO A 156 2.28 -10.22 -12.11
N HIS A 157 2.30 -9.43 -11.02
CA HIS A 157 2.32 -9.94 -9.66
C HIS A 157 1.42 -9.11 -8.73
N VAL A 158 0.33 -9.71 -8.26
CA VAL A 158 -0.60 -9.07 -7.31
C VAL A 158 -0.63 -9.85 -6.01
N SER A 159 0.12 -9.38 -5.03
CA SER A 159 0.19 -10.02 -3.72
C SER A 159 -0.70 -9.36 -2.66
N SER A 160 -1.20 -8.15 -2.88
CA SER A 160 -2.02 -7.44 -1.88
C SER A 160 -3.02 -6.49 -2.53
N ILE A 161 -4.22 -6.46 -1.97
CA ILE A 161 -5.34 -5.61 -2.41
C ILE A 161 -6.01 -5.04 -1.16
N ALA A 162 -6.15 -3.72 -1.08
CA ALA A 162 -6.86 -3.05 -0.01
C ALA A 162 -8.14 -2.40 -0.52
N LEU A 163 -9.20 -2.50 0.27
CA LEU A 163 -10.49 -1.89 0.00
C LEU A 163 -10.73 -0.79 1.03
N ARG A 164 -11.05 0.41 0.54
CA ARG A 164 -11.37 1.58 1.35
C ARG A 164 -12.84 1.61 1.76
N ALA A 165 -13.12 2.29 2.87
CA ALA A 165 -14.48 2.54 3.31
C ALA A 165 -15.23 3.43 2.30
N GLY A 166 -16.55 3.25 2.20
CA GLY A 166 -17.43 4.10 1.37
C GLY A 166 -17.74 3.56 -0.03
N ALA A 167 -17.17 2.42 -0.43
CA ALA A 167 -17.51 1.78 -1.70
C ALA A 167 -18.91 1.12 -1.65
N THR A 168 -19.88 1.75 -2.31
CA THR A 168 -21.30 1.37 -2.35
C THR A 168 -21.54 -0.10 -2.72
N GLN A 169 -20.85 -0.61 -3.75
CA GLN A 169 -21.01 -1.98 -4.24
C GLN A 169 -20.24 -3.04 -3.42
N SER A 170 -19.44 -2.62 -2.43
CA SER A 170 -18.57 -3.52 -1.65
C SER A 170 -19.09 -3.84 -0.25
N GLN A 171 -20.19 -3.22 0.18
CA GLN A 171 -20.68 -3.32 1.56
C GLN A 171 -21.02 -4.75 1.97
N GLY A 172 -21.64 -5.54 1.09
CA GLY A 172 -21.93 -6.95 1.39
C GLY A 172 -20.67 -7.79 1.64
N LEU A 173 -19.57 -7.50 0.94
CA LEU A 173 -18.27 -8.14 1.18
C LEU A 173 -17.66 -7.65 2.51
N VAL A 174 -17.75 -6.34 2.77
CA VAL A 174 -17.27 -5.73 4.01
C VAL A 174 -17.95 -6.36 5.23
N ASP A 175 -19.28 -6.48 5.21
CA ASP A 175 -20.07 -7.06 6.30
C ASP A 175 -19.80 -8.56 6.47
N PHE A 176 -19.69 -9.30 5.36
CA PHE A 176 -19.33 -10.72 5.39
C PHE A 176 -17.96 -10.94 6.06
N VAL A 177 -16.95 -10.18 5.65
CA VAL A 177 -15.60 -10.29 6.22
C VAL A 177 -15.60 -9.87 7.69
N ARG A 178 -16.34 -8.82 8.06
CA ARG A 178 -16.44 -8.37 9.46
C ARG A 178 -17.05 -9.42 10.37
N GLY A 179 -18.03 -10.20 9.88
CA GLY A 179 -18.62 -11.30 10.63
C GLY A 179 -17.74 -12.55 10.74
N ARG A 180 -16.80 -12.74 9.80
CA ARG A 180 -15.95 -13.95 9.71
C ARG A 180 -14.54 -13.77 10.24
N VAL A 181 -13.98 -12.57 10.11
CA VAL A 181 -12.57 -12.28 10.35
C VAL A 181 -12.45 -11.32 11.53
N PRO A 182 -11.76 -11.72 12.60
CA PRO A 182 -11.56 -10.85 13.75
C PRO A 182 -10.65 -9.67 13.37
N PRO A 183 -10.76 -8.54 14.09
CA PRO A 183 -9.82 -7.44 13.95
C PRO A 183 -8.40 -7.89 14.36
N VAL A 184 -7.39 -7.28 13.75
CA VAL A 184 -6.00 -7.54 14.11
C VAL A 184 -5.65 -6.75 15.37
N GLU A 185 -5.19 -7.44 16.40
CA GLU A 185 -4.79 -6.84 17.68
C GLU A 185 -3.33 -7.16 18.01
N ILE A 186 -2.65 -6.21 18.66
CA ILE A 186 -1.26 -6.36 19.09
C ILE A 186 -1.25 -6.46 20.62
N GLN A 187 -1.11 -7.68 21.13
CA GLN A 187 -1.11 -7.92 22.58
C GLN A 187 0.01 -7.18 23.29
N TRP A 188 1.24 -7.24 22.78
CA TRP A 188 2.38 -6.55 23.40
C TRP A 188 2.18 -5.03 23.48
N LEU A 189 1.42 -4.43 22.56
CA LEU A 189 1.15 -2.99 22.58
C LEU A 189 0.18 -2.61 23.69
N GLN A 190 -0.79 -3.48 23.99
CA GLN A 190 -1.71 -3.27 25.12
C GLN A 190 -0.99 -3.49 26.45
N GLU A 191 -0.15 -4.53 26.52
CA GLU A 191 0.66 -4.83 27.69
C GLU A 191 1.67 -3.73 27.99
N ALA A 192 2.35 -3.20 26.96
CA ALA A 192 3.27 -2.08 27.10
C ALA A 192 2.57 -0.81 27.62
N ARG A 193 1.29 -0.60 27.25
CA ARG A 193 0.48 0.49 27.79
C ARG A 193 0.05 0.25 29.24
N ALA A 194 -0.23 -1.00 29.60
CA ALA A 194 -0.54 -1.38 30.98
C ALA A 194 0.67 -1.25 31.91
N GLY A 195 1.89 -1.29 31.36
CA GLY A 195 3.13 -1.24 32.14
C GLY A 195 3.45 -2.57 32.83
N ASP A 196 2.86 -3.67 32.36
CA ASP A 196 3.01 -4.99 32.95
C ASP A 196 4.41 -5.56 32.66
N TYR A 197 5.16 -5.84 33.72
CA TYR A 197 6.46 -6.50 33.60
C TYR A 197 6.28 -7.98 33.22
N ARG A 198 6.95 -8.42 32.15
CA ARG A 198 7.00 -9.83 31.73
C ARG A 198 8.27 -10.50 32.26
N LYS A 199 8.12 -11.68 32.87
CA LYS A 199 9.24 -12.52 33.30
C LYS A 199 10.13 -12.89 32.12
N THR A 200 11.45 -12.87 32.32
CA THR A 200 12.44 -13.24 31.29
C THR A 200 12.22 -14.68 30.83
N HIS A 201 12.07 -14.88 29.52
CA HIS A 201 11.90 -16.19 28.90
C HIS A 201 13.16 -16.58 28.13
N ILE A 202 14.03 -17.37 28.77
CA ILE A 202 15.31 -17.78 28.20
C ILE A 202 15.13 -19.13 27.51
N HIS A 203 15.28 -19.16 26.18
CA HIS A 203 15.33 -20.39 25.40
C HIS A 203 16.77 -20.81 25.17
N MET A 204 17.10 -22.06 25.53
CA MET A 204 18.36 -22.69 25.13
C MET A 204 18.14 -23.39 23.79
N ALA A 205 18.94 -23.05 22.78
CA ALA A 205 18.96 -23.74 21.50
C ALA A 205 20.31 -24.43 21.33
N GLU A 206 20.32 -25.73 21.12
CA GLU A 206 21.52 -26.47 20.77
C GLU A 206 21.94 -26.12 19.34
N VAL A 207 23.17 -25.63 19.19
CA VAL A 207 23.75 -25.33 17.88
C VAL A 207 24.93 -26.27 17.66
N THR A 208 24.86 -27.08 16.61
CA THR A 208 25.97 -27.93 16.20
C THR A 208 27.11 -27.05 15.69
N VAL A 209 28.24 -27.03 16.41
CA VAL A 209 29.44 -26.29 15.98
C VAL A 209 30.18 -27.13 14.94
N GLY A 210 30.38 -26.57 13.73
CA GLY A 210 31.06 -27.25 12.63
C GLY A 210 32.51 -27.67 12.94
N PRO A 211 33.08 -28.62 12.18
CA PRO A 211 34.39 -29.20 12.47
C PRO A 211 35.50 -28.15 12.43
N LYS A 212 36.27 -28.03 13.52
CA LYS A 212 37.47 -27.19 13.58
C LYS A 212 38.52 -27.71 12.60
N LYS A 213 38.98 -26.86 11.66
CA LYS A 213 40.11 -27.16 10.78
C LYS A 213 41.38 -27.38 11.62
N LYS A 214 41.94 -28.58 11.60
CA LYS A 214 43.29 -28.84 12.11
C LYS A 214 44.28 -28.07 11.23
N LYS A 215 45.11 -27.20 11.83
CA LYS A 215 46.32 -26.71 11.17
C LYS A 215 47.27 -27.91 11.01
N VAL A 216 47.66 -28.17 9.78
CA VAL A 216 48.81 -29.01 9.42
C VAL A 216 50.05 -28.15 9.49
#